data_AF-A0A553QFS6-F1
#
_entry.id   AF-A0A553QFS6-F1
#
_cell.length_a   1.000
_cell.length_b   1.000
_cell.length_c   1.000
_cell.angle_alpha   90.00
_cell.angle_beta   90.00
_cell.angle_gamma   90.00
#
_symmetry.space_group_name_H-M   'P 1'
#
loop_
_entity.id
_entity.type
_entity.pdbx_description
1 polymer ?
#
loop_
_entity_poly.entity_id
_entity_poly.type
_entity_poly.pdbx_seq_one_letter_code
_entity_poly.pdbx_strand_id
1 'polypeptide(L)'
;LDQGYIHCSTNNHGSLFQCFWTWGENREGHVIHIAVTRSHTGSNISCSVDPSGMSITCVDHDYCAFAEELEQIKLTLYFRSIFVIESYSTKFYIMDIVKPDVVAFKKINQTLVELGYPESWNTPFSYFPLIFQVKEIGCRKKKKCNCSRSRLTEAHITQSLKLHVSKGKTVCVRAKDEFCDSPWSDWNQYRFKRNQKQKKT
;
A
#
# COMPACT_ATOMS: atom_id res chain seq x y z
N LEU A 1 -2.43 1.89 19.08
CA LEU A 1 -3.73 1.74 18.41
C LEU A 1 -3.81 0.29 18.00
N ASP A 2 -4.58 -0.51 18.72
CA ASP A 2 -4.80 -1.92 18.39
C ASP A 2 -5.26 -2.00 16.95
N GLN A 3 -4.40 -2.55 16.10
CA GLN A 3 -4.74 -2.88 14.74
C GLN A 3 -5.72 -4.04 14.85
N GLY A 4 -7.01 -3.74 14.70
CA GLY A 4 -8.07 -4.74 14.79
C GLY A 4 -7.80 -5.94 13.88
N TYR A 5 -8.46 -7.07 14.13
CA TYR A 5 -8.23 -8.34 13.42
C TYR A 5 -8.43 -8.26 11.90
N ILE A 6 -9.09 -7.22 11.39
CA ILE A 6 -9.46 -7.04 10.00
C ILE A 6 -8.61 -5.92 9.40
N HIS A 7 -7.94 -6.23 8.28
CA HIS A 7 -7.11 -5.31 7.53
C HIS A 7 -7.62 -5.22 6.10
N CYS A 8 -7.92 -4.00 5.66
CA CYS A 8 -8.36 -3.74 4.30
C CYS A 8 -7.36 -2.83 3.58
N SER A 9 -7.20 -3.05 2.29
CA SER A 9 -6.34 -2.24 1.43
C SER A 9 -6.80 -2.28 -0.02
N THR A 10 -6.53 -1.22 -0.74
CA THR A 10 -6.56 -1.19 -2.20
C THR A 10 -5.32 -0.49 -2.73
N ASN A 11 -4.93 -0.76 -3.97
CA ASN A 11 -3.74 -0.15 -4.56
C ASN A 11 -4.01 1.17 -5.29
N ASN A 12 -5.28 1.56 -5.42
CA ASN A 12 -5.73 2.73 -6.14
C ASN A 12 -7.12 3.16 -5.65
N HIS A 13 -7.62 4.32 -6.05
CA HIS A 13 -9.01 4.79 -5.84
C HIS A 13 -10.00 4.10 -6.79
N GLY A 14 -9.78 2.84 -7.12
CA GLY A 14 -10.72 2.03 -7.88
C GLY A 14 -11.83 1.48 -6.99
N SER A 15 -12.79 0.80 -7.61
CA SER A 15 -13.87 0.10 -6.91
C SER A 15 -13.44 -1.21 -6.23
N LEU A 16 -12.24 -1.71 -6.55
CA LEU A 16 -11.71 -2.98 -6.06
C LEU A 16 -10.99 -2.75 -4.72
N PHE A 17 -11.30 -3.56 -3.72
CA PHE A 17 -10.55 -3.60 -2.47
C PHE A 17 -10.44 -5.02 -1.93
N GLN A 18 -9.38 -5.28 -1.16
CA GLN A 18 -9.14 -6.56 -0.52
C GLN A 18 -9.13 -6.38 0.99
N CYS A 19 -9.78 -7.31 1.69
CA CYS A 19 -9.72 -7.39 3.14
C CYS A 19 -9.25 -8.77 3.56
N PHE A 20 -8.34 -8.82 4.52
CA PHE A 20 -7.89 -10.05 5.15
C PHE A 20 -8.00 -9.92 6.66
N TRP A 21 -8.00 -11.05 7.34
CA TRP A 21 -8.00 -11.06 8.79
C TRP A 21 -6.97 -12.05 9.32
N THR A 22 -6.46 -11.74 10.49
CA THR A 22 -5.54 -12.61 11.21
C THR A 22 -6.06 -12.83 12.61
N TRP A 23 -5.88 -14.03 13.14
CA TRP A 23 -6.27 -14.39 14.49
C TRP A 23 -5.02 -14.70 15.30
N GLY A 24 -5.06 -14.48 16.62
CA GLY A 24 -3.97 -14.89 17.50
C GLY A 24 -3.78 -16.41 17.48
N GLU A 25 -2.56 -16.88 17.72
CA GLU A 25 -2.17 -18.31 17.63
C GLU A 25 -3.05 -19.25 18.48
N ASN A 26 -3.59 -18.76 19.60
CA ASN A 26 -4.43 -19.54 20.52
C ASN A 26 -5.91 -19.58 20.13
N ARG A 27 -6.28 -18.99 18.98
CA ARG A 27 -7.67 -18.77 18.62
C ARG A 27 -8.15 -19.80 17.60
N GLU A 28 -8.79 -20.84 18.10
CA GLU A 28 -9.42 -21.86 17.27
C GLU A 28 -10.82 -21.46 16.81
N GLY A 29 -11.07 -21.58 15.51
CA GLY A 29 -12.37 -21.30 14.89
C GLY A 29 -12.24 -20.92 13.42
N HIS A 30 -13.36 -20.54 12.82
CA HIS A 30 -13.41 -20.13 11.42
C HIS A 30 -14.46 -19.05 11.18
N VAL A 31 -14.30 -18.30 10.10
CA VAL A 31 -15.30 -17.34 9.64
C VAL A 31 -16.45 -18.12 8.99
N ILE A 32 -17.67 -17.91 9.47
CA ILE A 32 -18.88 -18.57 8.97
C ILE A 32 -19.72 -17.67 8.06
N HIS A 33 -19.60 -16.36 8.21
CA HIS A 33 -20.33 -15.40 7.39
C HIS A 33 -19.59 -14.06 7.32
N ILE A 34 -19.75 -13.38 6.18
CA ILE A 34 -19.13 -12.09 5.87
C ILE A 34 -20.22 -11.19 5.30
N ALA A 35 -20.43 -10.04 5.93
CA ALA A 35 -21.35 -9.03 5.46
C ALA A 35 -20.56 -7.76 5.11
N VAL A 36 -20.77 -7.24 3.89
CA VAL A 36 -20.17 -5.99 3.42
C VAL A 36 -21.29 -5.09 2.94
N THR A 37 -21.41 -3.90 3.54
CA THR A 37 -22.55 -3.01 3.30
C THR A 37 -22.13 -1.54 3.29
N ARG A 38 -22.87 -0.73 2.54
CA ARG A 38 -22.89 0.74 2.60
C ARG A 38 -24.21 1.19 3.25
N SER A 39 -24.22 2.33 3.94
CA SER A 39 -25.17 2.58 5.03
C SER A 39 -26.57 3.04 4.58
N HIS A 40 -26.75 3.68 3.42
CA HIS A 40 -28.07 4.18 3.00
C HIS A 40 -28.55 3.79 1.59
N THR A 41 -27.67 3.58 0.63
CA THR A 41 -28.06 3.09 -0.70
C THR A 41 -27.77 1.59 -0.75
N GLY A 42 -28.77 0.77 -1.06
CA GLY A 42 -28.62 -0.68 -1.11
C GLY A 42 -27.27 -1.07 -1.73
N SER A 43 -26.44 -1.76 -0.95
CA SER A 43 -25.02 -1.89 -1.27
C SER A 43 -24.81 -2.80 -2.48
N ASN A 44 -24.46 -2.22 -3.62
CA ASN A 44 -24.08 -2.95 -4.81
C ASN A 44 -22.61 -3.38 -4.74
N ILE A 45 -22.27 -4.11 -3.67
CA ILE A 45 -20.92 -4.61 -3.41
C ILE A 45 -20.94 -6.11 -3.58
N SER A 46 -20.13 -6.61 -4.53
CA SER A 46 -19.94 -8.04 -4.74
C SER A 46 -18.58 -8.47 -4.20
N CYS A 47 -18.54 -9.57 -3.46
CA CYS A 47 -17.30 -10.09 -2.87
C CYS A 47 -17.10 -11.56 -3.24
N SER A 48 -15.83 -11.93 -3.37
CA SER A 48 -15.36 -13.31 -3.54
C SER A 48 -14.42 -13.66 -2.39
N VAL A 49 -14.52 -14.89 -1.89
CA VAL A 49 -13.66 -15.39 -0.81
C VAL A 49 -12.46 -16.10 -1.44
N ASP A 50 -11.28 -15.78 -0.93
CA ASP A 50 -10.04 -16.45 -1.33
C ASP A 50 -10.07 -17.95 -0.94
N PRO A 51 -9.41 -18.86 -1.68
CA PRO A 51 -9.42 -20.30 -1.35
C PRO A 51 -8.97 -20.64 0.08
N SER A 52 -8.15 -19.81 0.70
CA SER A 52 -7.73 -19.99 2.10
C SER A 52 -8.84 -19.70 3.12
N GLY A 53 -9.91 -19.00 2.71
CA GLY A 53 -10.95 -18.53 3.61
C GLY A 53 -10.49 -17.48 4.62
N MET A 54 -9.34 -16.83 4.39
CA MET A 54 -8.78 -15.80 5.28
C MET A 54 -8.79 -14.38 4.70
N SER A 55 -9.23 -14.24 3.45
CA SER A 55 -9.39 -12.94 2.81
C SER A 55 -10.55 -12.94 1.81
N ILE A 56 -11.01 -11.73 1.48
CA ILE A 56 -12.00 -11.47 0.45
C ILE A 56 -11.51 -10.38 -0.49
N THR A 57 -11.94 -10.47 -1.73
CA THR A 57 -11.81 -9.42 -2.73
C THR A 57 -13.20 -8.93 -3.10
N CYS A 58 -13.44 -7.63 -2.97
CA CYS A 58 -14.72 -6.99 -3.19
C CYS A 58 -14.63 -5.93 -4.28
N VAL A 59 -15.73 -5.75 -5.01
CA VAL A 59 -15.95 -4.70 -6.00
C VAL A 59 -17.20 -3.93 -5.59
N ASP A 60 -17.06 -2.63 -5.39
CA ASP A 60 -18.18 -1.69 -5.22
C ASP A 60 -18.60 -1.12 -6.58
N HIS A 61 -19.70 -1.63 -7.13
CA HIS A 61 -20.14 -1.31 -8.49
C HIS A 61 -20.63 0.13 -8.65
N ASP A 62 -21.00 0.78 -7.54
CA ASP A 62 -21.51 2.15 -7.55
C ASP A 62 -20.43 3.18 -7.18
N TYR A 63 -19.17 2.74 -7.00
CA TYR A 63 -18.05 3.60 -6.59
C TYR A 63 -17.54 4.51 -7.72
N CYS A 64 -17.31 5.78 -7.40
CA CYS A 64 -16.73 6.76 -8.32
C CYS A 64 -15.45 7.37 -7.71
N ALA A 65 -14.31 7.14 -8.35
CA ALA A 65 -12.99 7.62 -7.91
C ALA A 65 -12.84 9.15 -7.85
N PHE A 66 -13.73 9.88 -8.54
CA PHE A 66 -13.71 11.35 -8.63
C PHE A 66 -14.72 12.02 -7.70
N ALA A 67 -15.58 11.24 -7.04
CA ALA A 67 -16.58 11.76 -6.12
C ALA A 67 -16.07 11.65 -4.68
N GLU A 68 -16.47 12.61 -3.85
CA GLU A 68 -16.23 12.51 -2.40
C GLU A 68 -17.06 11.36 -1.82
N GLU A 69 -16.44 10.56 -0.96
CA GLU A 69 -17.14 9.47 -0.28
C GLU A 69 -17.97 10.00 0.88
N LEU A 70 -19.29 9.90 0.75
CA LEU A 70 -20.23 10.33 1.79
C LEU A 70 -20.44 9.27 2.88
N GLU A 71 -20.21 7.99 2.54
CA GLU A 71 -20.54 6.86 3.40
C GLU A 71 -19.45 5.80 3.43
N GLN A 72 -19.13 5.38 4.65
CA GLN A 72 -18.18 4.31 4.93
C GLN A 72 -18.74 2.95 4.51
N ILE A 73 -17.85 2.11 3.99
CA ILE A 73 -18.07 0.69 3.83
C ILE A 73 -17.91 0.04 5.21
N LYS A 74 -18.92 -0.74 5.63
CA LYS A 74 -18.88 -1.56 6.83
C LYS A 74 -18.68 -3.02 6.44
N LEU A 75 -17.56 -3.59 6.89
CA LEU A 75 -17.30 -5.03 6.82
C LEU A 75 -17.56 -5.65 8.18
N THR A 76 -18.34 -6.73 8.23
CA THR A 76 -18.59 -7.52 9.45
C THR A 76 -18.29 -8.98 9.19
N LEU A 77 -17.36 -9.55 9.96
CA LEU A 77 -17.06 -10.98 10.01
C LEU A 77 -17.81 -11.61 11.17
N TYR A 78 -18.48 -12.73 10.90
CA TYR A 78 -19.02 -13.62 11.93
C TYR A 78 -18.06 -14.80 12.08
N PHE A 79 -17.42 -14.85 13.24
CA PHE A 79 -16.45 -15.88 13.59
C PHE A 79 -17.09 -16.87 14.55
N ARG A 80 -16.91 -18.16 14.28
CA ARG A 80 -17.37 -19.24 15.15
C ARG A 80 -16.17 -19.90 15.81
N SER A 81 -16.06 -19.71 17.11
CA SER A 81 -15.21 -20.52 17.97
C SER A 81 -15.93 -21.82 18.39
N ILE A 82 -15.29 -22.62 19.23
CA ILE A 82 -15.86 -23.87 19.75
C ILE A 82 -17.19 -23.63 20.48
N PHE A 83 -17.29 -22.53 21.24
CA PHE A 83 -18.41 -22.29 22.16
C PHE A 83 -19.26 -21.06 21.83
N VAL A 84 -18.73 -20.11 21.05
CA VAL A 84 -19.35 -18.79 20.86
C VAL A 84 -19.26 -18.34 19.40
N ILE A 85 -20.32 -17.66 18.92
CA ILE A 85 -20.30 -16.89 17.69
C ILE A 85 -20.04 -15.43 18.04
N GLU A 86 -19.01 -14.85 17.44
CA GLU A 86 -18.55 -13.50 17.68
C GLU A 86 -18.64 -12.69 16.38
N SER A 87 -18.88 -11.39 16.50
CA SER A 87 -18.89 -10.48 15.34
C SER A 87 -17.76 -9.46 15.44
N TYR A 88 -16.97 -9.35 14.38
CA TYR A 88 -15.91 -8.37 14.22
C TYR A 88 -16.26 -7.42 13.09
N SER A 89 -16.27 -6.11 13.34
CA SER A 89 -16.59 -5.16 12.29
C SER A 89 -15.55 -4.05 12.18
N THR A 90 -15.29 -3.62 10.96
CA THR A 90 -14.53 -2.41 10.64
C THR A 90 -15.32 -1.52 9.71
N LYS A 91 -15.04 -0.22 9.75
CA LYS A 91 -15.61 0.78 8.86
C LYS A 91 -14.47 1.59 8.26
N PHE A 92 -14.56 1.89 6.98
CA PHE A 92 -13.54 2.65 6.27
C PHE A 92 -14.14 3.34 5.04
N TYR A 93 -13.51 4.43 4.61
CA TYR A 93 -13.63 4.91 3.24
C TYR A 93 -12.56 4.23 2.38
N ILE A 94 -12.78 4.16 1.06
CA ILE A 94 -11.75 3.66 0.14
C ILE A 94 -10.49 4.54 0.24
N MET A 95 -10.66 5.87 0.28
CA MET A 95 -9.55 6.82 0.42
C MET A 95 -8.66 6.57 1.65
N ASP A 96 -9.20 6.01 2.74
CA ASP A 96 -8.44 5.71 3.96
C ASP A 96 -7.54 4.47 3.81
N ILE A 97 -7.90 3.56 2.90
CA ILE A 97 -7.24 2.26 2.73
C ILE A 97 -6.42 2.16 1.45
N VAL A 98 -6.33 3.25 0.67
CA VAL A 98 -5.53 3.34 -0.56
C VAL A 98 -4.04 3.33 -0.21
N LYS A 99 -3.37 2.24 -0.57
CA LYS A 99 -1.94 2.03 -0.42
C LYS A 99 -1.33 1.81 -1.82
N PRO A 100 -0.67 2.82 -2.42
CA PRO A 100 -0.09 2.67 -3.76
C PRO A 100 0.87 1.47 -3.85
N ASP A 101 0.95 0.89 -5.04
CA ASP A 101 1.96 -0.13 -5.33
C ASP A 101 3.39 0.45 -5.31
N VAL A 102 4.37 -0.44 -5.36
CA VAL A 102 5.79 -0.10 -5.27
C VAL A 102 6.22 0.82 -6.42
N VAL A 103 6.82 1.97 -6.09
CA VAL A 103 7.29 2.97 -7.05
C VAL A 103 8.36 2.39 -7.98
N ALA A 104 8.22 2.63 -9.29
CA ALA A 104 9.18 2.20 -10.29
C ALA A 104 10.34 3.20 -10.44
N PHE A 105 11.54 2.71 -10.77
CA PHE A 105 12.70 3.55 -11.07
C PHE A 105 13.12 3.40 -12.52
N LYS A 106 13.32 4.52 -13.20
CA LYS A 106 13.94 4.61 -14.52
C LYS A 106 15.27 5.34 -14.42
N LYS A 107 16.35 4.66 -14.80
CA LYS A 107 17.69 5.26 -14.78
C LYS A 107 17.85 6.25 -15.94
N ILE A 108 18.15 7.50 -15.62
CA ILE A 108 18.56 8.49 -16.63
C ILE A 108 20.09 8.48 -16.78
N ASN A 109 20.83 8.73 -15.69
CA ASN A 109 22.30 8.75 -15.73
C ASN A 109 22.94 8.08 -14.50
N GLN A 110 24.15 8.46 -14.07
CA GLN A 110 24.81 7.86 -12.89
C GLN A 110 24.44 8.52 -11.54
N THR A 111 23.74 9.64 -11.58
CA THR A 111 23.39 10.48 -10.42
C THR A 111 21.95 11.01 -10.49
N LEU A 112 21.16 10.60 -11.47
CA LEU A 112 19.79 11.05 -11.71
C LEU A 112 18.93 9.83 -12.00
N VAL A 113 17.86 9.69 -11.23
CA VAL A 113 16.83 8.67 -11.40
C VAL A 113 15.49 9.36 -11.59
N GLU A 114 14.68 8.81 -12.49
CA GLU A 114 13.29 9.19 -12.67
C GLU A 114 12.40 8.17 -11.97
N LEU A 115 11.43 8.65 -11.21
CA LEU A 115 10.38 7.88 -10.59
C LEU A 115 9.23 7.71 -11.59
N GLY A 116 8.62 6.53 -11.58
CA GLY A 116 7.37 6.28 -12.27
C GLY A 116 6.25 6.06 -11.27
N TYR A 117 5.06 6.60 -11.56
CA TYR A 117 3.84 6.18 -10.90
C TYR A 117 3.64 4.66 -11.15
N PRO A 118 3.12 3.91 -10.16
CA PRO A 118 2.78 2.51 -10.39
C PRO A 118 1.74 2.37 -11.52
N GLU A 119 1.84 1.32 -12.32
CA GLU A 119 0.91 1.09 -13.45
C GLU A 119 -0.54 0.88 -12.98
N SER A 120 -0.73 0.42 -11.75
CA SER A 120 -2.03 0.24 -11.13
C SER A 120 -2.66 1.54 -10.62
N TRP A 121 -1.91 2.64 -10.53
CA TRP A 121 -2.40 3.89 -9.96
C TRP A 121 -3.39 4.60 -10.90
N ASN A 122 -4.35 5.33 -10.33
CA ASN A 122 -5.36 6.02 -11.13
C ASN A 122 -4.76 7.09 -12.04
N THR A 123 -5.40 7.28 -13.19
CA THR A 123 -5.13 8.37 -14.12
C THR A 123 -6.35 9.29 -14.22
N PRO A 124 -6.17 10.61 -14.44
CA PRO A 124 -4.89 11.28 -14.68
C PRO A 124 -4.12 11.59 -13.39
N PHE A 125 -2.78 11.58 -13.45
CA PHE A 125 -1.91 11.87 -12.30
C PHE A 125 -2.01 13.32 -11.80
N SER A 126 -2.57 14.23 -12.59
CA SER A 126 -2.88 15.59 -12.16
C SER A 126 -4.05 15.63 -11.16
N TYR A 127 -4.94 14.64 -11.18
CA TYR A 127 -6.07 14.52 -10.26
C TYR A 127 -5.74 13.59 -9.09
N PHE A 128 -4.97 12.52 -9.34
CA PHE A 128 -4.49 11.60 -8.32
C PHE A 128 -2.97 11.74 -8.09
N PRO A 129 -2.49 12.86 -7.54
CA PRO A 129 -1.06 13.05 -7.34
C PRO A 129 -0.54 12.22 -6.16
N LEU A 130 0.65 11.65 -6.36
CA LEU A 130 1.42 10.98 -5.32
C LEU A 130 2.51 11.91 -4.79
N ILE A 131 2.70 11.85 -3.48
CA ILE A 131 3.90 12.35 -2.80
C ILE A 131 4.88 11.20 -2.55
N PHE A 132 6.17 11.50 -2.63
CA PHE A 132 7.24 10.54 -2.45
C PHE A 132 8.04 10.84 -1.21
N GLN A 133 8.26 9.83 -0.38
CA GLN A 133 9.22 9.90 0.71
C GLN A 133 10.54 9.28 0.27
N VAL A 134 11.61 10.07 0.33
CA VAL A 134 12.92 9.72 -0.22
C VAL A 134 13.97 9.77 0.88
N LYS A 135 14.84 8.75 0.91
CA LYS A 135 16.04 8.76 1.77
C LYS A 135 17.22 8.07 1.09
N GLU A 136 18.41 8.63 1.27
CA GLU A 136 19.65 8.02 0.82
C GLU A 136 20.30 7.19 1.92
N ILE A 137 20.73 5.98 1.58
CA ILE A 137 21.42 5.08 2.52
C ILE A 137 22.80 4.69 1.99
N GLY A 138 23.77 4.60 2.91
CA GLY A 138 25.16 4.22 2.63
C GLY A 138 25.47 2.73 2.80
N CYS A 139 24.48 1.89 3.12
CA CYS A 139 24.74 0.48 3.43
C CYS A 139 25.01 -0.35 2.17
N ARG A 140 26.18 -0.97 2.10
CA ARG A 140 26.61 -1.74 0.92
C ARG A 140 26.02 -3.16 0.84
N LYS A 141 25.46 -3.69 1.94
CA LYS A 141 25.20 -5.14 2.13
C LYS A 141 23.74 -5.55 2.42
N LYS A 142 22.79 -4.62 2.60
CA LYS A 142 21.40 -4.99 2.95
C LYS A 142 20.44 -4.76 1.79
N LYS A 143 19.50 -5.71 1.62
CA LYS A 143 18.38 -5.64 0.66
C LYS A 143 17.21 -4.76 1.14
N LYS A 144 17.27 -4.25 2.37
CA LYS A 144 16.17 -3.49 3.00
C LYS A 144 16.58 -2.04 3.22
N CYS A 145 15.61 -1.13 3.09
CA CYS A 145 15.74 0.31 3.35
C CYS A 145 15.91 0.71 4.83
N ASN A 146 16.34 -0.23 5.69
CA ASN A 146 16.56 -0.04 7.12
C ASN A 146 18.03 -0.28 7.46
N CYS A 147 18.73 0.81 7.79
CA CYS A 147 20.16 0.83 8.07
C CYS A 147 20.40 1.30 9.51
N SER A 148 20.73 0.37 10.40
CA SER A 148 21.02 0.67 11.81
C SER A 148 22.31 1.49 12.04
N ARG A 149 23.15 1.65 11.00
CA ARG A 149 24.49 2.28 11.09
C ARG A 149 24.67 3.51 10.20
N SER A 150 23.64 3.97 9.50
CA SER A 150 23.71 5.28 8.84
C SER A 150 23.29 6.34 9.86
N ARG A 151 24.00 7.47 9.94
CA ARG A 151 23.39 8.71 10.44
C ARG A 151 22.04 8.80 9.77
N LEU A 152 20.96 8.80 10.56
CA LEU A 152 19.58 8.84 10.07
C LEU A 152 19.52 10.02 9.11
N THR A 153 19.56 9.72 7.82
CA THR A 153 19.39 10.76 6.82
C THR A 153 17.89 10.97 6.84
N GLU A 154 17.46 12.13 7.33
CA GLU A 154 16.05 12.46 7.41
C GLU A 154 15.41 12.22 6.05
N ALA A 155 14.30 11.47 6.07
CA ALA A 155 13.55 11.23 4.86
C ALA A 155 12.85 12.54 4.50
N HIS A 156 13.08 13.03 3.28
CA HIS A 156 12.39 14.22 2.80
C HIS A 156 11.20 13.80 1.93
N ILE A 157 10.19 14.67 1.88
CA ILE A 157 8.98 14.49 1.08
C ILE A 157 9.11 15.37 -0.17
N THR A 158 8.75 14.84 -1.34
CA THR A 158 8.78 15.57 -2.61
C THR A 158 7.71 15.05 -3.58
N GLN A 159 7.24 15.91 -4.49
CA GLN A 159 6.45 15.51 -5.66
C GLN A 159 7.30 15.36 -6.92
N SER A 160 8.60 15.68 -6.85
CA SER A 160 9.48 15.63 -8.01
C SER A 160 9.67 14.18 -8.45
N LEU A 161 9.36 13.91 -9.72
CA LEU A 161 9.66 12.65 -10.37
C LEU A 161 11.16 12.47 -10.65
N LYS A 162 11.95 13.54 -10.60
CA LYS A 162 13.40 13.47 -10.87
C LYS A 162 14.17 13.65 -9.57
N LEU A 163 14.98 12.65 -9.24
CA LEU A 163 15.78 12.61 -8.02
C LEU A 163 17.28 12.62 -8.34
N HIS A 164 17.97 13.60 -7.78
CA HIS A 164 19.43 13.62 -7.75
C HIS A 164 19.92 12.72 -6.62
N VAL A 165 20.86 11.83 -6.95
CA VAL A 165 21.40 10.83 -6.01
C VAL A 165 22.91 10.94 -5.92
N SER A 166 23.40 10.96 -4.69
CA SER A 166 24.83 11.01 -4.39
C SER A 166 25.55 9.75 -4.90
N LYS A 167 26.72 9.95 -5.53
CA LYS A 167 27.52 8.85 -6.09
C LYS A 167 27.84 7.79 -5.02
N GLY A 168 27.46 6.54 -5.30
CA GLY A 168 27.75 5.39 -4.43
C GLY A 168 26.78 5.21 -3.26
N LYS A 169 25.73 6.03 -3.15
CA LYS A 169 24.59 5.79 -2.26
C LYS A 169 23.53 4.93 -2.94
N THR A 170 22.67 4.34 -2.12
CA THR A 170 21.43 3.70 -2.55
C THR A 170 20.29 4.61 -2.17
N VAL A 171 19.35 4.87 -3.08
CA VAL A 171 18.16 5.67 -2.80
C VAL A 171 16.99 4.74 -2.49
N CYS A 172 16.23 5.08 -1.46
CA CYS A 172 15.01 4.39 -1.06
C CYS A 172 13.83 5.34 -1.23
N VAL A 173 12.77 4.85 -1.87
CA VAL A 173 11.57 5.63 -2.18
C VAL A 173 10.32 4.82 -1.89
N ARG A 174 9.30 5.49 -1.38
CA ARG A 174 7.92 5.00 -1.29
C ARG A 174 6.95 6.14 -1.59
N ALA A 175 5.72 5.83 -1.98
CA ALA A 175 4.70 6.80 -2.34
C ALA A 175 3.50 6.74 -1.40
N LYS A 176 2.75 7.83 -1.35
CA LYS A 176 1.45 7.96 -0.69
C LYS A 176 0.62 8.94 -1.52
N ASP A 177 -0.70 8.81 -1.47
CA ASP A 177 -1.60 9.84 -1.97
C ASP A 177 -1.31 11.20 -1.30
N GLU A 178 -1.33 12.29 -2.07
CA GLU A 178 -1.04 13.63 -1.54
C GLU A 178 -2.14 14.17 -0.62
N PHE A 179 -3.40 13.88 -0.96
CA PHE A 179 -4.55 14.52 -0.35
C PHE A 179 -5.19 13.65 0.73
N CYS A 180 -4.94 12.35 0.73
CA CYS A 180 -5.51 11.41 1.68
C CYS A 180 -4.53 11.05 2.78
N ASP A 181 -5.00 10.90 4.02
CA ASP A 181 -4.18 10.36 5.11
C ASP A 181 -4.07 8.82 5.06
N SER A 182 -3.72 8.29 3.89
CA SER A 182 -3.66 6.86 3.61
C SER A 182 -2.29 6.22 3.92
N PRO A 183 -2.17 4.88 3.89
CA PRO A 183 -0.90 4.20 4.11
C PRO A 183 0.14 4.48 3.02
N TRP A 184 1.41 4.52 3.42
CA TRP A 184 2.52 4.55 2.46
C TRP A 184 2.69 3.20 1.75
N SER A 185 3.11 3.24 0.48
CA SER A 185 3.60 2.08 -0.27
C SER A 185 4.78 1.42 0.42
N ASP A 186 5.08 0.18 0.02
CA ASP A 186 6.32 -0.46 0.44
C ASP A 186 7.53 0.25 -0.17
N TRP A 187 8.67 0.16 0.52
CA TRP A 187 9.92 0.76 0.08
C TRP A 187 10.47 0.03 -1.14
N ASN A 188 10.76 0.78 -2.20
CA ASN A 188 11.67 0.34 -3.25
C ASN A 188 13.06 0.95 -3.04
N GLN A 189 14.09 0.28 -3.58
CA GLN A 189 15.45 0.77 -3.55
C GLN A 189 16.13 0.72 -4.91
N TYR A 190 16.90 1.75 -5.21
CA TYR A 190 17.70 1.82 -6.42
C TYR A 190 19.18 2.05 -6.10
N ARG A 191 20.04 1.23 -6.72
CA ARG A 191 21.50 1.29 -6.55
C ARG A 191 22.19 1.47 -7.89
N PHE A 192 22.99 2.51 -8.00
CA PHE A 192 23.90 2.66 -9.14
C PHE A 192 24.99 1.57 -9.09
N LYS A 193 24.98 0.68 -10.09
CA LYS A 193 26.11 -0.23 -10.32
C LYS A 193 27.32 0.61 -10.75
N ARG A 194 28.47 0.41 -10.11
CA ARG A 194 29.74 0.93 -10.64
C ARG A 194 30.04 0.16 -11.93
N ASN A 195 30.36 0.87 -13.01
CA ASN A 195 30.93 0.23 -14.20
C ASN A 195 32.18 -0.52 -13.76
N GLN A 196 32.20 -1.85 -13.90
CA GLN A 196 33.43 -2.61 -13.75
C GLN A 196 34.34 -2.16 -14.88
N LYS A 197 35.46 -1.50 -14.56
CA LYS A 197 36.54 -1.32 -15.52
C LYS A 197 36.96 -2.72 -15.95
N GLN A 198 36.76 -3.05 -17.23
CA GLN A 198 37.39 -4.24 -17.84
C GLN A 198 38.88 -4.14 -17.55
N LYS A 199 39.41 -5.08 -16.76
CA LYS A 199 40.85 -5.29 -16.65
C LYS A 199 41.30 -5.73 -18.04
N LYS A 200 41.97 -4.84 -18.78
CA LYS A 200 42.74 -5.25 -19.95
C LYS A 200 43.90 -6.11 -19.42
N THR A 201 43.88 -7.38 -19.80
CA THR A 201 44.99 -8.33 -19.73
C THR A 201 46.19 -7.82 -20.52
#